data_AF-A0A1Y1LPB7-F1
#
_entry.id   AF-A0A1Y1LPB7-F1
#
_cell.length_a   1.000
_cell.length_b   1.000
_cell.length_c   1.000
_cell.angle_alpha   90.00
_cell.angle_beta   90.00
_cell.angle_gamma   90.00
#
_symmetry.space_group_name_H-M   'P 1'
#
loop_
_entity.id
_entity.type
_entity.pdbx_description
1 polymer ?
#
loop_
_entity_poly.entity_id
_entity_poly.type
_entity_poly.pdbx_seq_one_letter_code
_entity_poly.pdbx_strand_id
1 'polypeptide(L)'
;MPKMDQLQTPSDTEVRISKIYHLRKVELVQLLEGLQLDSEGTVEELRARLVGYYRAKETTTPVSMDLMERAENTEAENTGPIRKPTSDLNQHILPLEIKPKVVSNATNRDGEQRRERDTPSAADICDKVRKWGVKFDGSGDPLAFTERIEELRECYGYSGRELLLALPELLKGRALLWYRNNRSTWKNWEDVLDSFKLYFIPHRHQYTLEEEIRSRVQKGRESATEYVTDILTLMRRHGEMSQRSQMNRIYENRSY
;
A
#
# COMPACT_ATOMS: atom_id res chain seq x y z
N MET A 1 29.68 -12.93 4.96
CA MET A 1 29.28 -11.67 4.32
C MET A 1 28.05 -11.92 3.46
N PRO A 2 26.86 -11.42 3.84
CA PRO A 2 25.63 -11.66 3.11
C PRO A 2 25.49 -10.70 1.92
N LYS A 3 24.97 -11.23 0.81
CA LYS A 3 24.67 -10.49 -0.42
C LYS A 3 23.52 -9.50 -0.16
N MET A 4 23.73 -8.24 -0.52
CA MET A 4 22.67 -7.23 -0.57
C MET A 4 21.72 -7.56 -1.74
N ASP A 5 20.46 -7.84 -1.42
CA ASP A 5 19.38 -7.92 -2.40
C ASP A 5 19.15 -6.54 -3.02
N GLN A 6 19.21 -6.49 -4.35
CA GLN A 6 18.92 -5.30 -5.14
C GLN A 6 17.40 -5.04 -5.09
N LEU A 7 17.00 -3.88 -4.57
CA LEU A 7 15.65 -3.35 -4.71
C LEU A 7 15.37 -3.11 -6.21
N GLN A 8 14.53 -3.95 -6.80
CA GLN A 8 14.10 -3.83 -8.19
C GLN A 8 13.13 -2.64 -8.31
N THR A 9 13.59 -1.56 -8.93
CA THR A 9 12.74 -0.43 -9.33
C THR A 9 11.69 -0.92 -10.34
N PRO A 10 10.42 -0.47 -10.25
CA PRO A 10 9.40 -0.88 -11.21
C PRO A 10 9.82 -0.48 -12.62
N SER A 11 9.70 -1.41 -13.58
CA SER A 11 10.02 -1.13 -14.98
C SER A 11 9.19 0.05 -15.48
N ASP A 12 9.79 0.97 -16.25
CA ASP A 12 9.12 2.12 -16.87
C ASP A 12 7.84 1.71 -17.63
N THR A 13 7.80 0.48 -18.13
CA THR A 13 6.62 -0.10 -18.79
C THR A 13 5.50 -0.44 -17.82
N GLU A 14 5.78 -0.92 -16.62
CA GLU A 14 4.73 -1.17 -15.62
C GLU A 14 4.06 0.14 -15.18
N VAL A 15 4.84 1.22 -15.08
CA VAL A 15 4.35 2.57 -14.80
C VAL A 15 3.46 3.07 -15.95
N ARG A 16 3.87 2.87 -17.21
CA ARG A 16 3.09 3.23 -18.39
C ARG A 16 1.81 2.38 -18.55
N ILE A 17 1.88 1.10 -18.24
CA ILE A 17 0.73 0.18 -18.24
C ILE A 17 -0.30 0.60 -17.19
N SER A 18 0.15 0.95 -15.99
CA SER A 18 -0.73 1.48 -14.94
C SER A 18 -1.49 2.72 -15.42
N LYS A 19 -0.77 3.66 -16.06
CA LYS A 19 -1.36 4.90 -16.60
C LYS A 19 -2.47 4.65 -17.63
N ILE A 20 -2.37 3.60 -18.46
CA ILE A 20 -3.37 3.26 -19.50
C ILE A 20 -4.76 2.97 -18.91
N TYR A 21 -4.84 2.36 -17.73
CA TYR A 21 -6.12 2.03 -17.09
C TYR A 21 -6.84 3.25 -16.50
N HIS A 22 -6.15 4.38 -16.37
CA HIS A 22 -6.71 5.64 -15.89
C HIS A 22 -7.12 6.60 -17.02
N LEU A 23 -6.81 6.28 -18.27
CA LEU A 23 -7.16 7.10 -19.42
C LEU A 23 -8.60 6.87 -19.88
N ARG A 24 -9.24 7.95 -20.32
CA ARG A 24 -10.58 7.95 -20.93
C ARG A 24 -10.49 7.50 -22.40
N LYS A 25 -11.61 7.07 -22.98
CA LYS A 25 -11.68 6.58 -24.37
C LYS A 25 -11.01 7.53 -25.38
N VAL A 26 -11.26 8.83 -25.24
CA VAL A 26 -10.70 9.87 -26.13
C VAL A 26 -9.18 9.92 -26.05
N GLU A 27 -8.62 9.80 -24.85
CA GLU A 27 -7.17 9.83 -24.60
C GLU A 27 -6.51 8.54 -25.08
N LEU A 28 -7.19 7.39 -24.95
CA LEU A 28 -6.72 6.10 -25.48
C LEU A 28 -6.66 6.12 -27.02
N VAL A 29 -7.68 6.68 -27.67
CA VAL A 29 -7.72 6.86 -29.13
C VAL A 29 -6.59 7.76 -29.61
N GLN A 30 -6.38 8.92 -28.96
CA GLN A 30 -5.29 9.83 -29.31
C GLN A 30 -3.90 9.19 -29.17
N LEU A 31 -3.69 8.37 -28.12
CA LEU A 31 -2.42 7.66 -27.94
C LEU A 31 -2.24 6.54 -28.98
N LEU A 32 -3.29 5.83 -29.35
CA LEU A 32 -3.23 4.81 -30.41
C LEU A 32 -2.95 5.42 -31.77
N GLU A 33 -3.60 6.52 -32.11
CA GLU A 33 -3.36 7.29 -33.35
C GLU A 33 -1.92 7.83 -33.40
N GLY A 34 -1.44 8.39 -32.28
CA GLY A 34 -0.05 8.85 -32.16
C GLY A 34 0.99 7.73 -32.26
N LEU A 35 0.60 6.48 -31.97
CA LEU A 35 1.41 5.28 -32.11
C LEU A 35 1.15 4.51 -33.42
N GLN A 36 0.33 5.05 -34.33
CA GLN A 36 -0.09 4.43 -35.60
C GLN A 36 -0.74 3.05 -35.44
N LEU A 37 -1.44 2.84 -34.31
CA LEU A 37 -2.20 1.63 -34.02
C LEU A 37 -3.69 1.88 -34.27
N ASP A 38 -4.41 0.81 -34.60
CA ASP A 38 -5.86 0.85 -34.81
C ASP A 38 -6.59 1.37 -33.55
N SER A 39 -7.40 2.41 -33.75
CA SER A 39 -8.12 3.14 -32.70
C SER A 39 -9.61 2.81 -32.64
N GLU A 40 -10.09 1.86 -33.45
CA GLU A 40 -11.48 1.40 -33.40
C GLU A 40 -11.69 0.34 -32.30
N GLY A 41 -12.89 0.38 -31.69
CA GLY A 41 -13.35 -0.58 -30.70
C GLY A 41 -13.85 -0.01 -29.36
N THR A 42 -13.99 -0.93 -28.41
CA THR A 42 -14.36 -0.70 -27.01
C THR A 42 -13.14 -0.27 -26.18
N VAL A 43 -13.37 0.33 -25.00
CA VAL A 43 -12.28 0.85 -24.15
C VAL A 43 -11.31 -0.26 -23.74
N GLU A 44 -11.84 -1.45 -23.48
CA GLU A 44 -11.09 -2.65 -23.10
C GLU A 44 -10.19 -3.14 -24.23
N GLU A 45 -10.66 -3.11 -25.48
CA GLU A 45 -9.87 -3.48 -26.66
C GLU A 45 -8.73 -2.48 -26.91
N LEU A 46 -9.00 -1.18 -26.77
CA LEU A 46 -7.98 -0.12 -26.90
C LEU A 46 -6.90 -0.25 -25.82
N ARG A 47 -7.30 -0.56 -24.57
CA ARG A 47 -6.37 -0.80 -23.46
C ARG A 47 -5.53 -2.05 -23.68
N ALA A 48 -6.16 -3.16 -24.07
CA ALA A 48 -5.45 -4.40 -24.37
C ALA A 48 -4.40 -4.21 -25.48
N ARG A 49 -4.74 -3.42 -26.51
CA ARG A 49 -3.85 -3.10 -27.63
C ARG A 49 -2.64 -2.26 -27.19
N LEU A 50 -2.84 -1.21 -26.38
CA LEU A 50 -1.74 -0.42 -25.82
C LEU A 50 -0.85 -1.23 -24.86
N VAL A 51 -1.44 -2.03 -23.98
CA VAL A 51 -0.69 -2.89 -23.06
C VAL A 51 0.14 -3.93 -23.83
N GLY A 52 -0.44 -4.52 -24.88
CA GLY A 52 0.28 -5.42 -25.79
C GLY A 52 1.46 -4.74 -26.47
N TYR A 53 1.28 -3.51 -26.98
CA TYR A 53 2.34 -2.73 -27.61
C TYR A 53 3.50 -2.42 -26.66
N TYR A 54 3.24 -1.94 -25.45
CA TYR A 54 4.30 -1.62 -24.49
C TYR A 54 5.04 -2.88 -24.01
N ARG A 55 4.34 -4.00 -23.80
CA ARG A 55 4.98 -5.29 -23.47
C ARG A 55 5.82 -5.84 -24.62
N ALA A 56 5.35 -5.70 -25.87
CA ALA A 56 6.11 -6.11 -27.05
C ALA A 56 7.37 -5.25 -27.28
N LYS A 57 7.31 -3.97 -26.89
CA LYS A 57 8.43 -3.04 -26.95
C LYS A 57 9.53 -3.36 -25.93
N GLU A 58 9.19 -3.94 -24.77
CA GLU A 58 10.17 -4.44 -23.80
C GLU A 58 10.90 -5.71 -24.27
N THR A 59 10.23 -6.57 -25.03
CA THR A 59 10.84 -7.79 -25.58
C THR A 59 11.75 -7.53 -26.79
N THR A 60 11.76 -6.31 -27.32
CA THR A 60 12.54 -5.93 -28.52
C THR A 60 13.59 -4.87 -28.20
N THR A 61 14.41 -5.09 -27.18
CA THR A 61 15.70 -4.43 -27.01
C THR A 61 16.83 -5.39 -27.35
N PRO A 62 17.38 -5.35 -28.58
CA PRO A 62 18.77 -5.72 -28.79
C PRO A 62 19.62 -4.71 -28.04
N VAL A 63 20.53 -5.22 -27.22
CA VAL A 63 21.65 -4.49 -26.62
C VAL A 63 22.37 -3.70 -27.73
N SER A 64 22.13 -2.39 -27.84
CA SER A 64 22.87 -1.47 -28.72
C SER A 64 22.50 -0.02 -28.42
N MET A 65 23.01 0.54 -27.32
CA MET A 65 23.36 1.97 -27.26
C MET A 65 24.32 2.17 -26.09
N ASP A 66 25.58 1.82 -26.34
CA ASP A 66 26.77 2.59 -25.96
C ASP A 66 27.95 1.63 -26.02
N LEU A 67 28.86 1.93 -26.96
CA LEU A 67 30.29 1.66 -27.00
C LEU A 67 30.70 1.54 -28.47
N MET A 68 30.76 2.70 -29.12
CA MET A 68 31.64 2.90 -30.26
C MET A 68 32.59 4.04 -29.91
N GLU A 69 33.68 3.73 -29.20
CA GLU A 69 34.93 4.46 -29.36
C GLU A 69 36.15 3.57 -29.02
N ARG A 70 36.69 2.94 -30.07
CA ARG A 70 38.12 2.93 -30.49
C ARG A 70 39.10 2.15 -29.59
N ALA A 71 39.55 0.97 -30.05
CA ALA A 71 40.87 0.70 -30.66
C ALA A 71 42.05 1.09 -29.72
N GLU A 72 42.99 0.24 -29.35
CA GLU A 72 43.73 -0.76 -30.12
C GLU A 72 44.67 -1.54 -29.15
N ASN A 73 45.22 -2.66 -29.62
CA ASN A 73 46.38 -3.43 -29.10
C ASN A 73 46.14 -4.47 -27.98
N THR A 74 46.74 -5.66 -27.95
CA THR A 74 47.44 -6.56 -28.90
C THR A 74 47.59 -7.90 -28.12
N GLU A 75 47.40 -9.01 -28.84
CA GLU A 75 47.94 -10.38 -28.67
C GLU A 75 48.62 -10.80 -27.35
N ALA A 76 48.24 -11.98 -26.81
CA ALA A 76 49.07 -13.19 -26.82
C ALA A 76 48.48 -14.32 -25.94
N GLU A 77 48.34 -15.49 -26.57
CA GLU A 77 48.50 -16.88 -26.11
C GLU A 77 48.69 -17.18 -24.61
N ASN A 78 48.02 -18.22 -24.06
CA ASN A 78 48.61 -19.58 -23.99
C ASN A 78 47.67 -20.64 -23.34
N THR A 79 47.78 -21.85 -23.91
CA THR A 79 47.43 -23.25 -23.55
C THR A 79 46.88 -23.68 -22.16
N GLY A 80 45.98 -24.69 -22.16
CA GLY A 80 45.46 -25.45 -20.99
C GLY A 80 46.37 -26.62 -20.53
N PRO A 81 45.88 -27.81 -20.07
CA PRO A 81 44.63 -28.18 -19.39
C PRO A 81 44.79 -29.26 -18.24
N ILE A 82 43.67 -29.71 -17.64
CA ILE A 82 43.36 -31.04 -16.98
C ILE A 82 43.86 -31.41 -15.54
N ARG A 83 42.89 -31.81 -14.66
CA ARG A 83 42.77 -33.07 -13.83
C ARG A 83 42.35 -32.90 -12.35
N LYS A 84 41.21 -33.53 -11.97
CA LYS A 84 40.89 -34.15 -10.64
C LYS A 84 41.57 -35.56 -10.59
N PRO A 85 41.47 -36.45 -9.54
CA PRO A 85 40.73 -36.49 -8.25
C PRO A 85 41.67 -36.89 -7.05
N THR A 86 41.27 -37.09 -5.77
CA THR A 86 40.64 -38.30 -5.15
C THR A 86 40.61 -38.21 -3.60
N SER A 87 39.57 -38.80 -2.95
CA SER A 87 39.57 -39.78 -1.81
C SER A 87 40.27 -39.41 -0.48
N ASP A 88 39.92 -39.84 0.75
CA ASP A 88 38.76 -40.41 1.46
C ASP A 88 39.18 -40.52 2.96
N LEU A 89 38.19 -40.73 3.84
CA LEU A 89 38.25 -41.47 5.13
C LEU A 89 39.18 -40.99 6.27
N ASN A 90 38.56 -40.66 7.42
CA ASN A 90 38.68 -41.54 8.59
C ASN A 90 37.56 -41.32 9.62
N GLN A 91 36.99 -42.43 10.06
CA GLN A 91 35.92 -42.59 11.05
C GLN A 91 36.52 -42.99 12.41
N HIS A 92 35.63 -43.09 13.42
CA HIS A 92 35.66 -44.02 14.58
C HIS A 92 36.44 -43.53 15.83
N ILE A 93 35.98 -43.58 17.11
CA ILE A 93 34.98 -44.38 17.86
C ILE A 93 34.55 -43.63 19.16
N LEU A 94 33.31 -43.86 19.64
CA LEU A 94 32.70 -43.51 20.97
C LEU A 94 33.18 -44.51 22.09
N PRO A 95 32.52 -44.75 23.27
CA PRO A 95 31.53 -44.02 24.10
C PRO A 95 31.88 -44.04 25.62
N LEU A 96 31.09 -43.36 26.49
CA LEU A 96 30.80 -43.84 27.86
C LEU A 96 29.58 -43.10 28.45
N GLU A 97 28.48 -43.84 28.66
CA GLU A 97 27.28 -43.42 29.37
C GLU A 97 27.43 -43.61 30.89
N ILE A 98 27.02 -42.62 31.71
CA ILE A 98 26.48 -42.83 33.06
C ILE A 98 25.39 -41.77 33.34
N LYS A 99 24.17 -42.20 33.65
CA LYS A 99 23.08 -41.45 34.34
C LYS A 99 22.76 -42.20 35.65
N PRO A 100 21.95 -41.70 36.62
CA PRO A 100 21.53 -40.33 36.98
C PRO A 100 21.70 -40.04 38.49
N LYS A 101 21.52 -38.79 38.95
CA LYS A 101 21.08 -38.54 40.35
C LYS A 101 20.34 -37.21 40.50
N VAL A 102 19.11 -37.31 40.98
CA VAL A 102 18.21 -36.23 41.39
C VAL A 102 18.71 -35.66 42.72
N VAL A 103 19.04 -34.37 42.80
CA VAL A 103 18.90 -33.55 44.01
C VAL A 103 18.65 -32.10 43.59
N SER A 104 17.50 -31.58 43.99
CA SER A 104 17.10 -30.18 44.02
C SER A 104 18.14 -29.30 44.71
N ASN A 105 18.45 -28.13 44.16
CA ASN A 105 18.76 -26.94 44.95
C ASN A 105 18.53 -25.68 44.12
N ALA A 106 17.65 -24.82 44.63
CA ALA A 106 17.44 -23.47 44.14
C ALA A 106 18.69 -22.63 44.39
N THR A 107 19.17 -21.96 43.34
CA THR A 107 20.01 -20.77 43.46
C THR A 107 19.66 -19.83 42.33
N ASN A 108 19.00 -18.72 42.70
CA ASN A 108 18.86 -17.54 41.86
C ASN A 108 20.24 -17.07 41.40
N ARG A 109 20.41 -16.91 40.09
CA ARG A 109 21.35 -15.95 39.50
C ARG A 109 20.74 -15.33 38.27
N ASP A 110 20.47 -14.04 38.40
CA ASP A 110 20.22 -13.09 37.33
C ASP A 110 21.30 -13.17 36.25
N GLY A 111 20.87 -13.09 34.99
CA GLY A 111 21.78 -13.02 33.85
C GLY A 111 21.10 -13.34 32.52
N GLU A 112 20.56 -12.30 31.89
CA GLU A 112 20.50 -12.18 30.42
C GLU A 112 19.61 -13.15 29.64
N GLN A 113 18.29 -13.02 29.82
CA GLN A 113 17.37 -13.06 28.68
C GLN A 113 16.75 -11.69 28.51
N ARG A 114 17.56 -10.80 27.94
CA ARG A 114 17.17 -9.48 27.47
C ARG A 114 16.18 -9.70 26.31
N ARG A 115 14.89 -9.70 26.64
CA ARG A 115 13.71 -9.70 25.75
C ARG A 115 14.09 -9.57 24.27
N GLU A 116 14.17 -10.70 23.58
CA GLU A 116 13.94 -10.67 22.13
C GLU A 116 12.60 -9.96 21.97
N ARG A 117 12.59 -8.83 21.26
CA ARG A 117 11.35 -8.16 20.91
C ARG A 117 10.64 -9.12 19.97
N ASP A 118 9.80 -9.98 20.52
CA ASP A 118 8.86 -10.79 19.76
C ASP A 118 8.10 -9.82 18.86
N THR A 119 8.44 -9.85 17.57
CA THR A 119 7.67 -9.12 16.58
C THR A 119 6.25 -9.66 16.66
N PRO A 120 5.23 -8.81 16.86
CA PRO A 120 3.87 -9.28 17.01
C PRO A 120 3.49 -10.12 15.78
N SER A 121 2.97 -11.31 16.03
CA SER A 121 2.50 -12.19 14.95
C SER A 121 1.34 -11.51 14.21
N ALA A 122 1.09 -11.92 12.97
CA ALA A 122 -0.11 -11.49 12.24
C ALA A 122 -1.40 -11.72 13.04
N ALA A 123 -1.45 -12.82 13.81
CA ALA A 123 -2.56 -13.10 14.71
C ALA A 123 -2.70 -12.05 15.82
N ASP A 124 -1.60 -11.63 16.44
CA ASP A 124 -1.61 -10.61 17.49
C ASP A 124 -2.07 -9.26 16.94
N ILE A 125 -1.64 -8.91 15.72
CA ILE A 125 -2.06 -7.69 15.03
C ILE A 125 -3.57 -7.73 14.77
N CYS A 126 -4.08 -8.81 14.18
CA CYS A 126 -5.51 -8.98 13.92
C CYS A 126 -6.34 -8.91 15.22
N ASP A 127 -5.88 -9.57 16.29
CA ASP A 127 -6.57 -9.56 17.59
C ASP A 127 -6.59 -8.17 18.23
N LYS A 128 -5.52 -7.38 18.06
CA LYS A 128 -5.46 -6.00 18.55
C LYS A 128 -6.38 -5.08 17.76
N VAL A 129 -6.35 -5.17 16.43
CA VAL A 129 -7.21 -4.36 15.55
C VAL A 129 -8.68 -4.69 15.77
N ARG A 130 -9.02 -5.97 15.94
CA ARG A 130 -10.37 -6.41 16.32
C ARG A 130 -10.86 -5.74 17.62
N LYS A 131 -9.97 -5.56 18.61
CA LYS A 131 -10.28 -4.92 19.90
C LYS A 131 -10.49 -3.41 19.82
N TRP A 132 -10.15 -2.77 18.70
CA TRP A 132 -10.51 -1.36 18.48
C TRP A 132 -12.02 -1.15 18.40
N GLY A 133 -12.80 -2.20 18.12
CA GLY A 133 -14.26 -2.11 18.04
C GLY A 133 -14.78 -1.33 16.84
N VAL A 134 -13.90 -0.99 15.89
CA VAL A 134 -14.27 -0.28 14.66
C VAL A 134 -14.71 -1.30 13.61
N LYS A 135 -15.90 -1.11 13.04
CA LYS A 135 -16.44 -1.95 11.97
C LYS A 135 -17.20 -1.10 10.96
N PHE A 136 -16.96 -1.34 9.67
CA PHE A 136 -17.71 -0.75 8.58
C PHE A 136 -18.40 -1.82 7.75
N ASP A 137 -19.69 -1.65 7.49
CA ASP A 137 -20.51 -2.58 6.71
C ASP A 137 -20.78 -2.14 5.27
N GLY A 138 -20.31 -0.95 4.89
CA GLY A 138 -20.64 -0.30 3.63
C GLY A 138 -21.85 0.62 3.72
N SER A 139 -22.37 0.86 4.92
CA SER A 139 -23.36 1.89 5.24
C SER A 139 -22.81 2.83 6.32
N GLY A 140 -23.33 4.06 6.39
CA GLY A 140 -22.83 5.12 7.26
C GLY A 140 -21.86 6.06 6.56
N ASP A 141 -21.04 6.76 7.33
CA ASP A 141 -20.08 7.77 6.87
C ASP A 141 -18.70 7.12 6.58
N PRO A 142 -18.30 6.97 5.30
CA PRO A 142 -17.02 6.37 4.95
C PRO A 142 -15.83 7.24 5.37
N LEU A 143 -15.99 8.57 5.41
CA LEU A 143 -14.91 9.48 5.82
C LEU A 143 -14.63 9.35 7.31
N ALA A 144 -15.67 9.36 8.14
CA ALA A 144 -15.53 9.15 9.59
C ALA A 144 -14.82 7.82 9.90
N PHE A 145 -15.13 6.76 9.14
CA PHE A 145 -14.46 5.47 9.29
C PHE A 145 -12.97 5.56 8.94
N THR A 146 -12.61 6.20 7.81
CA THR A 146 -11.20 6.37 7.43
C THR A 146 -10.42 7.24 8.40
N GLU A 147 -11.00 8.37 8.85
CA GLU A 147 -10.42 9.25 9.86
C GLU A 147 -10.13 8.46 11.15
N ARG A 148 -11.12 7.69 11.62
CA ARG A 148 -10.97 6.91 12.86
C ARG A 148 -9.90 5.82 12.76
N ILE A 149 -9.76 5.19 11.60
CA ILE A 149 -8.73 4.16 11.40
C ILE A 149 -7.34 4.78 11.39
N GLU A 150 -7.14 5.90 10.69
CA GLU A 150 -5.84 6.58 10.67
C GLU A 150 -5.46 7.06 12.07
N GLU A 151 -6.39 7.65 12.83
CA GLU A 151 -6.15 8.03 14.23
C GLU A 151 -5.64 6.85 15.05
N LEU A 152 -6.28 5.68 14.94
CA LEU A 152 -5.89 4.47 15.68
C LEU A 152 -4.56 3.92 15.17
N ARG A 153 -4.36 3.89 13.87
CA ARG A 153 -3.10 3.45 13.26
C ARG A 153 -1.93 4.28 13.78
N GLU A 154 -2.06 5.60 13.79
CA GLU A 154 -1.05 6.53 14.29
C GLU A 154 -0.84 6.36 15.80
N CYS A 155 -1.92 6.30 16.59
CA CYS A 155 -1.85 6.14 18.05
C CYS A 155 -1.13 4.86 18.49
N TYR A 156 -1.37 3.75 17.79
CA TYR A 156 -0.77 2.45 18.10
C TYR A 156 0.53 2.18 17.33
N GLY A 157 0.92 3.06 16.40
CA GLY A 157 2.16 2.96 15.63
C GLY A 157 2.15 1.84 14.58
N TYR A 158 0.99 1.47 14.04
CA TYR A 158 0.89 0.43 13.01
C TYR A 158 1.35 0.94 11.64
N SER A 159 2.20 0.15 10.98
CA SER A 159 2.53 0.36 9.58
C SER A 159 1.34 0.04 8.67
N GLY A 160 1.32 0.62 7.46
CA GLY A 160 0.26 0.32 6.48
C GLY A 160 0.20 -1.17 6.10
N ARG A 161 1.34 -1.88 6.14
CA ARG A 161 1.40 -3.33 5.89
C ARG A 161 0.69 -4.13 6.98
N GLU A 162 0.94 -3.79 8.24
CA GLU A 162 0.28 -4.44 9.38
C GLU A 162 -1.23 -4.18 9.37
N LEU A 163 -1.63 -2.95 9.05
CA LEU A 163 -3.04 -2.60 8.94
C LEU A 163 -3.73 -3.29 7.77
N LEU A 164 -3.04 -3.45 6.63
CA LEU A 164 -3.54 -4.20 5.48
C LEU A 164 -3.83 -5.67 5.82
N LEU A 165 -2.96 -6.30 6.64
CA LEU A 165 -3.18 -7.68 7.13
C LEU A 165 -4.45 -7.79 7.98
N ALA A 166 -4.69 -6.79 8.83
CA ALA A 166 -5.82 -6.77 9.75
C ALA A 166 -7.09 -6.10 9.19
N LEU A 167 -7.06 -5.58 7.95
CA LEU A 167 -8.21 -4.93 7.31
C LEU A 167 -9.51 -5.76 7.32
N PRO A 168 -9.51 -7.10 7.13
CA PRO A 168 -10.72 -7.90 7.26
C PRO A 168 -11.40 -7.76 8.64
N GLU A 169 -10.63 -7.51 9.69
CA GLU A 169 -11.13 -7.29 11.05
C GLU A 169 -11.79 -5.93 11.24
N LEU A 170 -11.72 -5.03 10.25
CA LEU A 170 -12.39 -3.73 10.29
C LEU A 170 -13.66 -3.69 9.43
N LEU A 171 -13.94 -4.77 8.69
CA LEU A 171 -15.03 -4.83 7.72
C LEU A 171 -16.07 -5.89 8.10
N LYS A 172 -17.32 -5.66 7.70
CA LYS A 172 -18.42 -6.63 7.78
C LYS A 172 -19.36 -6.42 6.59
N GLY A 173 -20.38 -7.28 6.44
CA GLY A 173 -21.44 -7.09 5.45
C GLY A 173 -20.93 -6.86 4.01
N ARG A 174 -21.47 -5.82 3.34
CA ARG A 174 -21.13 -5.49 1.95
C ARG A 174 -19.68 -5.02 1.80
N ALA A 175 -19.15 -4.30 2.78
CA ALA A 175 -17.76 -3.86 2.74
C ALA A 175 -16.75 -5.02 2.80
N LEU A 176 -17.06 -6.08 3.54
CA LEU A 176 -16.21 -7.28 3.55
C LEU A 176 -16.24 -8.02 2.20
N LEU A 177 -17.37 -8.02 1.50
CA LEU A 177 -17.46 -8.56 0.14
C LEU A 177 -16.64 -7.72 -0.84
N TRP A 178 -16.73 -6.39 -0.76
CA TRP A 178 -15.88 -5.46 -1.51
C TRP A 178 -14.39 -5.76 -1.29
N TYR A 179 -13.96 -5.96 -0.05
CA TYR A 179 -12.58 -6.36 0.25
C TYR A 179 -12.19 -7.65 -0.47
N ARG A 180 -13.01 -8.70 -0.39
CA ARG A 180 -12.69 -10.01 -0.99
C ARG A 180 -12.49 -9.94 -2.50
N ASN A 181 -13.25 -9.06 -3.17
CA ASN A 181 -13.21 -8.88 -4.62
C ASN A 181 -11.99 -8.07 -5.09
N ASN A 182 -11.46 -7.18 -4.25
CA ASN A 182 -10.42 -6.23 -4.65
C ASN A 182 -9.07 -6.52 -3.97
N ARG A 183 -8.98 -7.38 -2.94
CA ARG A 183 -7.75 -7.56 -2.14
C ARG A 183 -6.49 -7.92 -2.94
N SER A 184 -6.62 -8.52 -4.12
CA SER A 184 -5.48 -8.88 -4.98
C SER A 184 -4.93 -7.70 -5.78
N THR A 185 -5.64 -6.57 -5.86
CA THR A 185 -5.21 -5.39 -6.62
C THR A 185 -4.38 -4.42 -5.79
N TRP A 186 -4.37 -4.56 -4.47
CA TRP A 186 -3.70 -3.63 -3.55
C TRP A 186 -2.33 -4.16 -3.12
N LYS A 187 -1.31 -3.30 -3.17
CA LYS A 187 0.07 -3.60 -2.75
C LYS A 187 0.41 -2.96 -1.41
N ASN A 188 -0.23 -1.84 -1.10
CA ASN A 188 -0.01 -1.07 0.13
C ASN A 188 -1.34 -0.57 0.70
N TRP A 189 -1.27 0.21 1.78
CA TRP A 189 -2.46 0.73 2.45
C TRP A 189 -3.10 1.87 1.66
N GLU A 190 -2.30 2.66 0.95
CA GLU A 190 -2.73 3.78 0.14
C GLU A 190 -3.63 3.32 -1.01
N ASP A 191 -3.32 2.19 -1.65
CA ASP A 191 -4.15 1.55 -2.67
C ASP A 191 -5.55 1.18 -2.13
N VAL A 192 -5.62 0.75 -0.86
CA VAL A 192 -6.89 0.48 -0.18
C VAL A 192 -7.67 1.76 0.01
N LEU A 193 -7.03 2.82 0.51
CA LEU A 193 -7.68 4.10 0.76
C LEU A 193 -8.23 4.70 -0.54
N ASP A 194 -7.47 4.65 -1.63
CA ASP A 194 -7.91 5.17 -2.93
C ASP A 194 -9.07 4.35 -3.48
N SER A 195 -8.98 3.01 -3.42
CA SER A 195 -10.07 2.13 -3.83
C SER A 195 -11.32 2.30 -2.96
N PHE A 196 -11.14 2.51 -1.65
CA PHE A 196 -12.21 2.71 -0.68
C PHE A 196 -12.93 4.03 -0.96
N LYS A 197 -12.18 5.12 -1.15
CA LYS A 197 -12.72 6.42 -1.52
C LYS A 197 -13.50 6.33 -2.83
N LEU A 198 -12.92 5.70 -3.86
CA LEU A 198 -13.57 5.54 -5.15
C LEU A 198 -14.89 4.76 -5.06
N TYR A 199 -14.96 3.74 -4.20
CA TYR A 199 -16.11 2.86 -4.11
C TYR A 199 -17.21 3.38 -3.17
N PHE A 200 -16.84 3.93 -2.00
CA PHE A 200 -17.80 4.31 -0.97
C PHE A 200 -18.11 5.81 -0.92
N ILE A 201 -17.25 6.67 -1.48
CA ILE A 201 -17.48 8.11 -1.50
C ILE A 201 -18.09 8.50 -2.85
N PRO A 202 -19.29 9.12 -2.86
CA PRO A 202 -19.91 9.56 -4.10
C PRO A 202 -19.04 10.56 -4.87
N HIS A 203 -19.04 10.48 -6.21
CA HIS A 203 -18.27 11.41 -7.06
C HIS A 203 -18.57 12.90 -6.82
N ARG A 204 -19.79 13.22 -6.38
CA ARG A 204 -20.22 14.60 -6.08
C ARG A 204 -20.07 14.98 -4.60
N HIS A 205 -19.36 14.20 -3.81
CA HIS A 205 -19.21 14.43 -2.38
C HIS A 205 -18.69 15.84 -2.05
N GLN A 206 -17.71 16.35 -2.80
CA GLN A 206 -17.20 17.71 -2.59
C GLN A 206 -18.28 18.77 -2.82
N TYR A 207 -19.05 18.66 -3.91
CA TYR A 207 -20.18 19.55 -4.17
C TYR A 207 -21.26 19.46 -3.08
N THR A 208 -21.57 18.25 -2.60
CA THR A 208 -22.51 18.05 -1.49
C THR A 208 -22.00 18.71 -0.21
N LEU A 209 -20.70 18.59 0.10
CA LEU A 209 -20.09 19.29 1.24
C LEU A 209 -20.16 20.80 1.07
N GLU A 210 -19.90 21.35 -0.12
CA GLU A 210 -19.98 22.80 -0.35
C GLU A 210 -21.38 23.35 -0.07
N GLU A 211 -22.41 22.64 -0.55
CA GLU A 211 -23.81 23.00 -0.35
C GLU A 211 -24.23 22.83 1.11
N GLU A 212 -23.76 21.77 1.78
CA GLU A 212 -23.99 21.58 3.20
C GLU A 212 -23.35 22.71 4.01
N ILE A 213 -22.09 23.06 3.74
CA ILE A 213 -21.42 24.20 4.42
C ILE A 213 -22.16 25.52 4.12
N ARG A 214 -22.68 25.70 2.90
CA ARG A 214 -23.41 26.92 2.51
C ARG A 214 -24.75 27.03 3.23
N SER A 215 -25.48 25.93 3.34
CA SER A 215 -26.80 25.87 3.97
C SER A 215 -26.77 25.70 5.49
N ARG A 216 -25.59 25.42 6.06
CA ARG A 216 -25.42 25.17 7.49
C ARG A 216 -25.53 26.46 8.32
N VAL A 217 -26.70 26.70 8.88
CA VAL A 217 -26.96 27.74 9.89
C VAL A 217 -27.13 27.13 11.27
N GLN A 218 -26.88 27.91 12.33
CA GLN A 218 -27.15 27.47 13.71
C GLN A 218 -28.66 27.27 13.90
N LYS A 219 -29.08 26.09 14.37
CA LYS A 219 -30.49 25.80 14.62
C LYS A 219 -30.95 26.42 15.95
N GLY A 220 -32.23 26.75 16.08
CA GLY A 220 -32.75 27.45 17.28
C GLY A 220 -32.60 26.71 18.62
N ARG A 221 -32.37 25.39 18.61
CA ARG A 221 -32.10 24.59 19.83
C ARG A 221 -30.65 24.13 19.95
N GLU A 222 -29.82 24.46 18.97
CA GLU A 222 -28.44 24.01 18.90
C GLU A 222 -27.52 24.96 19.67
N SER A 223 -26.58 24.39 20.43
CA SER A 223 -25.57 25.18 21.11
C SER A 223 -24.57 25.78 20.12
N ALA A 224 -24.03 26.96 20.45
CA ALA A 224 -23.01 27.58 19.60
C ALA A 224 -21.76 26.70 19.43
N THR A 225 -21.42 25.88 20.44
CA THR A 225 -20.30 24.94 20.39
C THR A 225 -20.56 23.78 19.43
N GLU A 226 -21.76 23.19 19.48
CA GLU A 226 -22.16 22.09 18.57
C GLU A 226 -22.16 22.57 17.12
N TYR A 227 -22.75 23.75 16.87
CA TYR A 227 -22.73 24.39 15.56
C TYR A 227 -21.30 24.61 15.03
N VAL A 228 -20.42 25.19 15.86
CA VAL A 228 -19.03 25.48 15.48
C VAL A 228 -18.26 24.20 15.22
N THR A 229 -18.42 23.16 16.04
CA THR A 229 -17.77 21.86 15.83
C THR A 229 -18.21 21.22 14.53
N ASP A 230 -19.51 21.24 14.22
CA ASP A 230 -20.06 20.68 12.99
C ASP A 230 -19.55 21.41 11.75
N ILE A 231 -19.66 22.75 11.71
CA ILE A 231 -19.27 23.53 10.54
C ILE A 231 -17.76 23.44 10.30
N LEU A 232 -16.93 23.43 11.36
CA LEU A 232 -15.50 23.21 11.23
C LEU A 232 -15.16 21.80 10.74
N THR A 233 -15.94 20.79 11.14
CA THR A 233 -15.78 19.41 10.64
C THR A 233 -16.06 19.33 9.14
N LEU A 234 -17.14 19.96 8.67
CA LEU A 234 -17.47 20.04 7.25
C LEU A 234 -16.36 20.76 6.46
N MET A 235 -15.89 21.91 6.96
CA MET A 235 -14.82 22.69 6.33
C MET A 235 -13.48 21.94 6.28
N ARG A 236 -13.12 21.21 7.34
CA ARG A 236 -11.92 20.37 7.38
C ARG A 236 -11.99 19.27 6.32
N ARG A 237 -13.13 18.58 6.22
CA ARG A 237 -13.36 17.49 5.27
C ARG A 237 -13.41 17.96 3.81
N HIS A 238 -13.80 19.20 3.59
CA HIS A 238 -13.72 19.84 2.27
C HIS A 238 -12.27 20.04 1.80
N GLY A 239 -11.33 20.33 2.71
CA GLY A 239 -9.89 20.42 2.44
C GLY A 239 -9.43 21.64 1.63
N GLU A 240 -10.27 22.19 0.75
CA GLU A 240 -9.91 23.31 -0.15
C GLU A 240 -10.33 24.71 0.33
N MET A 241 -10.97 24.83 1.51
CA MET A 241 -11.46 26.12 1.99
C MET A 241 -10.40 26.89 2.77
N SER A 242 -10.04 28.10 2.30
CA SER A 242 -9.09 28.98 3.00
C SER A 242 -9.61 29.42 4.38
N GLN A 243 -8.71 29.64 5.35
CA GLN A 243 -9.07 30.06 6.72
C GLN A 243 -9.94 31.34 6.75
N ARG A 244 -9.67 32.29 5.84
CA ARG A 244 -10.48 33.52 5.71
C ARG A 244 -11.90 33.23 5.21
N SER A 245 -12.05 32.30 4.27
CA SER A 245 -13.36 31.88 3.76
C SER A 245 -14.14 31.10 4.82
N GLN A 246 -13.45 30.23 5.59
CA GLN A 246 -14.04 29.54 6.74
C GLN A 246 -14.58 30.55 7.77
N MET A 247 -13.77 31.55 8.11
CA MET A 247 -14.13 32.59 9.08
C MET A 247 -15.32 33.45 8.60
N ASN A 248 -15.30 33.89 7.34
CA ASN A 248 -16.43 34.65 6.76
C ASN A 248 -17.72 33.84 6.80
N ARG A 249 -17.68 32.55 6.42
CA ARG A 249 -18.86 31.68 6.46
C ARG A 249 -19.40 31.47 7.88
N ILE A 250 -18.53 31.30 8.87
CA ILE A 250 -18.95 31.18 10.28
C ILE A 250 -19.70 32.43 10.74
N TYR A 251 -19.24 33.63 10.34
CA TYR A 251 -19.89 34.88 10.68
C TYR A 251 -21.19 35.12 9.90
N GLU A 252 -21.21 34.84 8.60
CA GLU A 252 -22.41 34.98 7.74
C GLU A 252 -23.56 34.09 8.23
N ASN A 253 -23.24 32.84 8.61
CA ASN A 253 -24.22 31.87 9.07
C ASN A 253 -24.64 32.04 10.55
N ARG A 254 -24.01 32.99 11.27
CA ARG A 254 -24.35 33.38 12.66
C ARG A 254 -25.28 34.61 12.74
N SER A 255 -25.68 35.20 11.62
CA SER A 255 -26.42 36.47 11.62
C SER A 255 -27.86 36.32 12.14
N TYR A 256 -28.02 36.70 13.42
CA TYR A 256 -29.20 37.18 14.20
C TYR A 256 -30.50 36.37 14.22
#